data_AF-A0A455WD13-F1
#
_entry.id   AF-A0A455WD13-F1
#
_cell.length_a   1.000
_cell.length_b   1.000
_cell.length_c   1.000
_cell.angle_alpha   90.00
_cell.angle_beta   90.00
_cell.angle_gamma   90.00
#
_symmetry.space_group_name_H-M   'P 1'
#
loop_
_entity.id
_entity.type
_entity.pdbx_description
1 polymer ?
#
loop_
_entity_poly.entity_id
_entity_poly.type
_entity_poly.pdbx_seq_one_letter_code
_entity_poly.pdbx_strand_id
1 'polypeptide(L)'
;MPGEGYFDAANREPYEETGLIQDVGEVLRDRDEVYAVARSVPARWLEKYFLVKWPSGADVFAAKWTDEEKSTIQKWRWWSLAEMREEKASQFKPEWIPDLLHSVLRESD
;
A
#
# COMPACT_ATOMS: atom_id res chain seq x y z
N MET A 1 9.74 -3.03 12.19
CA MET A 1 10.77 -3.07 13.28
C MET A 1 11.57 -4.38 13.21
N PRO A 2 12.79 -4.48 13.79
CA PRO A 2 13.53 -5.74 13.77
C PRO A 2 12.71 -6.88 14.40
N GLY A 3 12.42 -7.93 13.61
CA GLY A 3 11.66 -9.10 14.05
C GLY A 3 10.14 -8.96 14.00
N GLU A 4 9.60 -7.85 13.50
CA GLU A 4 8.15 -7.66 13.33
C GLU A 4 7.60 -8.54 12.20
N GLY A 5 6.47 -9.20 12.44
CA GLY A 5 5.77 -9.99 11.42
C GLY A 5 4.98 -9.12 10.45
N TYR A 6 4.68 -9.64 9.26
CA TYR A 6 3.93 -8.88 8.24
C TYR A 6 2.55 -8.45 8.70
N PHE A 7 1.83 -9.29 9.47
CA PHE A 7 0.52 -8.93 10.01
C PHE A 7 0.62 -7.83 11.07
N ASP A 8 1.62 -7.87 11.94
CA ASP A 8 1.82 -6.83 12.96
C ASP A 8 2.13 -5.49 12.28
N ALA A 9 3.02 -5.51 11.28
CA ALA A 9 3.33 -4.33 10.48
C ALA A 9 2.09 -3.81 9.74
N ALA A 10 1.32 -4.69 9.09
CA ALA A 10 0.12 -4.30 8.35
C ALA A 10 -0.97 -3.70 9.24
N ASN A 11 -1.04 -4.06 10.53
CA ASN A 11 -1.97 -3.42 11.48
C ASN A 11 -1.45 -2.07 12.00
N ARG A 12 -0.13 -1.89 12.09
CA ARG A 12 0.51 -0.67 12.60
C ARG A 12 0.63 0.43 11.53
N GLU A 13 1.10 0.08 10.34
CA GLU A 13 1.48 1.05 9.30
C GLU A 13 0.32 1.88 8.74
N PRO A 14 -0.88 1.33 8.48
CA PRO A 14 -2.02 2.16 8.06
C PRO A 14 -2.34 3.27 9.06
N TYR A 15 -2.19 3.01 10.36
CA TYR A 15 -2.36 4.05 11.36
C TYR A 15 -1.28 5.12 11.23
N GLU A 16 0.00 4.73 11.18
CA GLU A 16 1.11 5.68 11.12
C GLU A 16 1.06 6.57 9.87
N GLU A 17 0.74 5.98 8.73
CA GLU A 17 0.74 6.68 7.45
C GLU A 17 -0.54 7.45 7.15
N THR A 18 -1.70 6.91 7.55
CA THR A 18 -3.01 7.40 7.10
C THR A 18 -3.98 7.73 8.23
N GLY A 19 -3.63 7.39 9.48
CA GLY A 19 -4.51 7.52 10.65
C GLY A 19 -5.52 6.39 10.80
N LEU A 20 -5.49 5.38 9.92
CA LEU A 20 -6.45 4.28 9.91
C LEU A 20 -6.20 3.27 11.03
N ILE A 21 -7.23 3.02 11.84
CA ILE A 21 -7.26 1.89 12.77
C ILE A 21 -8.36 0.96 12.30
N GLN A 22 -7.99 -0.16 11.67
CA GLN A 22 -8.90 -1.19 11.17
C GLN A 22 -8.21 -2.55 11.19
N ASP A 23 -9.00 -3.62 11.28
CA ASP A 23 -8.49 -4.98 11.15
C ASP A 23 -8.03 -5.22 9.71
N VAL A 24 -6.83 -5.76 9.56
CA VAL A 24 -6.29 -6.17 8.26
C VAL A 24 -6.85 -7.52 7.87
N GLY A 25 -7.32 -7.63 6.62
CA GLY A 25 -7.81 -8.89 6.06
C GLY A 25 -6.71 -9.91 5.77
N GLU A 26 -7.06 -10.95 5.01
CA GLU A 26 -6.10 -11.96 4.58
C GLU A 26 -5.09 -11.40 3.55
N VAL A 27 -3.95 -12.09 3.42
CA VAL A 27 -2.95 -11.78 2.39
C VAL A 27 -3.56 -12.08 1.03
N LEU A 28 -3.64 -11.08 0.16
CA LEU A 28 -4.13 -11.22 -1.20
C LEU A 28 -3.01 -11.61 -2.17
N ARG A 29 -1.79 -11.12 -1.93
CA ARG A 29 -0.66 -11.36 -2.82
C ARG A 29 0.67 -11.15 -2.12
N ASP A 30 1.63 -12.00 -2.46
CA ASP A 30 3.04 -11.84 -2.11
C ASP A 30 3.83 -11.27 -3.29
N ARG A 31 4.84 -10.47 -3.01
CA ARG A 31 5.83 -9.99 -3.98
C ARG A 31 7.23 -10.07 -3.41
N ASP A 32 8.15 -10.50 -4.26
CA ASP A 32 9.58 -10.64 -3.96
C ASP A 32 10.35 -10.04 -5.14
N GLU A 33 10.95 -8.87 -4.93
CA GLU A 33 11.64 -8.15 -6.01
C GLU A 33 12.97 -7.57 -5.53
N VAL A 34 13.99 -7.63 -6.39
CA VAL A 34 15.29 -7.03 -6.12
C VAL A 34 15.37 -5.70 -6.86
N TYR A 35 15.42 -4.63 -6.10
CA TYR A 35 15.61 -3.28 -6.60
C TYR A 35 17.09 -2.89 -6.54
N ALA A 36 17.68 -2.68 -7.71
CA ALA A 36 18.98 -2.03 -7.81
C ALA A 36 18.77 -0.51 -7.92
N VAL A 37 19.01 0.23 -6.83
CA VAL A 37 19.08 1.70 -6.89
C VAL A 37 20.47 2.08 -7.40
N ALA A 38 20.54 3.01 -8.35
CA ALA A 38 21.82 3.45 -8.91
C ALA A 38 22.74 3.96 -7.79
N ARG A 39 23.88 3.29 -7.59
CA ARG A 39 24.91 3.54 -6.56
C ARG A 39 24.61 3.03 -5.13
N SER A 40 23.63 2.15 -4.93
CA SER A 40 23.45 1.45 -3.65
C SER A 40 23.65 -0.07 -3.79
N VAL A 41 23.75 -0.75 -2.65
CA VAL A 41 23.58 -2.21 -2.58
C VAL A 41 22.16 -2.53 -3.08
N PRO A 42 21.97 -3.56 -3.94
CA PRO A 42 20.64 -4.01 -4.32
C PRO A 42 19.82 -4.36 -3.07
N ALA A 43 18.63 -3.79 -2.96
CA ALA A 43 17.70 -4.08 -1.88
C ALA A 43 16.71 -5.13 -2.37
N ARG A 44 16.50 -6.20 -1.60
CA ARG A 44 15.42 -7.16 -1.85
C ARG A 44 14.21 -6.74 -1.02
N TRP A 45 13.10 -6.53 -1.71
CA TRP A 45 11.82 -6.13 -1.14
C TRP A 45 10.92 -7.36 -1.09
N LEU A 46 10.52 -7.72 0.13
CA LEU A 46 9.53 -8.76 0.39
C LEU A 46 8.27 -8.06 0.87
N GLU A 47 7.21 -8.16 0.09
CA GLU A 47 5.99 -7.40 0.29
C GLU A 47 4.79 -8.34 0.37
N LYS A 48 3.82 -7.97 1.19
CA LYS A 48 2.51 -8.61 1.29
C LYS A 48 1.43 -7.57 1.12
N TYR A 49 0.45 -7.87 0.26
CA TYR A 49 -0.64 -6.97 -0.06
C TYR A 49 -1.92 -7.46 0.60
N PHE A 50 -2.60 -6.55 1.27
CA PHE A 50 -3.82 -6.80 2.03
C PHE A 50 -4.93 -5.85 1.56
N LEU A 51 -6.19 -6.27 1.71
CA LEU A 51 -7.33 -5.36 1.59
C LEU A 51 -7.70 -4.83 2.97
N VAL A 52 -7.80 -3.51 3.09
CA VAL A 52 -8.35 -2.86 4.28
C VAL A 52 -9.53 -2.00 3.86
N LYS A 53 -10.66 -2.13 4.56
CA LYS A 53 -11.86 -1.35 4.29
C LYS A 53 -11.75 0.00 4.98
N TRP A 54 -11.90 1.08 4.21
CA TRP A 54 -11.87 2.43 4.76
C TRP A 54 -13.25 2.86 5.25
N PRO A 55 -13.37 3.39 6.50
CA PRO A 55 -14.64 3.89 6.99
C PRO A 55 -15.08 5.16 6.26
N SER A 56 -16.35 5.22 5.87
CA SER A 56 -16.91 6.38 5.17
C SER A 56 -16.78 7.65 6.01
N GLY A 57 -16.27 8.73 5.40
CA GLY A 57 -16.14 10.04 6.05
C GLY A 57 -14.92 10.21 6.96
N ALA A 58 -14.04 9.22 7.07
CA ALA A 58 -12.77 9.38 7.79
C ALA A 58 -11.71 10.03 6.88
N ASP A 59 -10.99 11.01 7.44
CA ASP A 59 -9.91 11.70 6.75
C ASP A 59 -8.61 10.89 6.74
N VAL A 60 -7.85 11.01 5.66
CA VAL A 60 -6.48 10.51 5.57
C VAL A 60 -5.52 11.59 6.07
N PHE A 61 -4.70 11.28 7.07
CA PHE A 61 -3.69 12.19 7.57
C PHE A 61 -2.41 11.47 8.00
N ALA A 62 -1.29 12.19 7.95
CA ALA A 62 0.01 11.74 8.42
C ALA A 62 0.05 11.66 9.96
N ALA A 63 -0.28 10.50 10.55
CA ALA A 63 -0.34 10.38 12.01
C ALA A 63 1.05 10.34 12.66
N LYS A 64 1.99 9.61 12.06
CA LYS A 64 3.35 9.39 12.61
C LYS A 64 4.45 9.31 11.54
N TRP A 65 4.38 10.17 10.52
CA TRP A 65 5.38 10.13 9.46
C TRP A 65 6.80 10.43 9.96
N THR A 66 7.74 9.62 9.49
CA THR A 66 9.17 9.87 9.59
C THR A 66 9.58 11.06 8.72
N ASP A 67 10.79 11.60 8.92
CA ASP A 67 11.28 12.71 8.09
C ASP A 67 11.53 12.29 6.63
N GLU A 68 11.86 11.02 6.41
CA GLU A 68 11.99 10.45 5.07
C GLU A 68 10.64 10.41 4.34
N GLU A 69 9.58 9.94 5.02
CA GLU A 69 8.22 9.89 4.46
C GLU A 69 7.69 11.28 4.13
N LYS A 70 7.91 12.28 5.00
CA LYS A 70 7.53 13.68 4.72
C LYS A 70 8.22 14.24 3.47
N SER A 71 9.42 13.76 3.15
CA SER A 71 10.15 14.18 1.96
C SER A 71 9.68 13.46 0.69
N THR A 72 9.19 12.21 0.83
CA THR A 72 8.82 11.36 -0.31
C THR A 72 7.33 11.47 -0.65
N ILE A 73 6.45 11.51 0.35
CA ILE A 73 5.00 11.54 0.18
C ILE A 73 4.52 12.98 0.21
N GLN A 74 4.19 13.53 -0.96
CA GLN A 74 3.80 14.94 -1.09
C GLN A 74 2.29 15.14 -1.26
N LYS A 75 1.61 14.18 -1.89
CA LYS A 75 0.18 14.26 -2.21
C LYS A 75 -0.44 12.87 -2.23
N TRP A 76 -1.70 12.79 -1.86
CA TRP A 76 -2.53 11.60 -1.99
C TRP A 76 -3.92 11.99 -2.50
N ARG A 77 -4.62 11.02 -3.08
CA ARG A 77 -6.03 11.13 -3.44
C ARG A 77 -6.66 9.75 -3.43
N TRP A 78 -7.98 9.71 -3.30
CA TRP A 78 -8.75 8.50 -3.56
C TRP A 78 -8.85 8.27 -5.07
N TRP A 79 -8.71 7.00 -5.47
CA TRP A 79 -8.85 6.54 -6.84
C TRP A 79 -10.00 5.54 -6.91
N SER A 80 -10.93 5.74 -7.83
CA SER A 80 -11.85 4.70 -8.26
C SER A 80 -11.14 3.70 -9.18
N LEU A 81 -11.64 2.47 -9.23
CA LEU A 81 -11.10 1.47 -10.14
C LEU A 81 -11.19 1.91 -11.62
N ALA A 82 -12.23 2.66 -11.98
CA ALA A 82 -12.38 3.20 -13.33
C ALA A 82 -11.23 4.17 -13.67
N GLU A 83 -10.95 5.14 -12.78
CA GLU A 83 -9.83 6.06 -12.94
C GLU A 83 -8.49 5.30 -13.04
N MET A 84 -8.29 4.28 -12.21
CA MET A 84 -7.05 3.48 -12.26
C MET A 84 -6.87 2.74 -13.60
N ARG A 85 -7.96 2.38 -14.28
CA ARG A 85 -7.92 1.72 -15.60
C ARG A 85 -7.68 2.69 -16.75
N GLU A 86 -8.05 3.95 -16.59
CA GLU A 86 -7.81 5.00 -17.58
C GLU A 86 -6.36 5.50 -17.54
N GLU A 87 -5.71 5.40 -16.39
CA GLU A 87 -4.31 5.74 -16.22
C GLU A 87 -3.36 4.70 -16.83
N LYS A 88 -2.13 5.14 -17.09
CA LYS A 88 -1.06 4.23 -17.52
C LYS A 88 -0.66 3.31 -16.37
N ALA A 89 -0.51 2.01 -16.63
CA ALA A 89 -0.08 1.03 -15.63
C ALA A 89 1.22 1.44 -14.90
N SER A 90 2.14 2.09 -15.61
CA SER A 90 3.41 2.60 -15.06
C SER A 90 3.25 3.67 -13.95
N GLN A 91 2.06 4.27 -13.84
CA GLN A 91 1.69 5.21 -12.78
C GLN A 91 1.55 4.51 -11.42
N PHE A 92 1.24 3.22 -11.42
CA PHE A 92 1.10 2.41 -10.21
C PHE A 92 2.33 1.54 -10.02
N LYS A 93 2.77 1.40 -8.77
CA LYS A 93 3.85 0.50 -8.39
C LYS A 93 3.36 -0.35 -7.22
N PRO A 94 3.19 -1.66 -7.40
CA PRO A 94 3.34 -2.42 -8.64
C PRO A 94 2.30 -2.10 -9.72
N GLU A 95 2.65 -2.33 -10.98
CA GLU A 95 1.77 -1.99 -12.12
C GLU A 95 0.48 -2.83 -12.16
N TRP A 96 0.47 -3.96 -11.46
CA TRP A 96 -0.67 -4.87 -11.38
C TRP A 96 -1.68 -4.51 -10.28
N ILE A 97 -1.47 -3.44 -9.49
CA ILE A 97 -2.41 -3.03 -8.43
C ILE A 97 -3.86 -2.87 -8.94
N PRO A 98 -4.14 -2.20 -10.08
CA PRO A 98 -5.51 -2.05 -10.56
C PRO A 98 -6.20 -3.39 -10.84
N ASP A 99 -5.46 -4.37 -11.37
CA ASP A 99 -5.99 -5.70 -11.67
C ASP A 99 -6.23 -6.51 -10.41
N LEU A 100 -5.36 -6.41 -9.39
CA LEU A 100 -5.58 -7.03 -8.09
C LEU A 100 -6.83 -6.45 -7.41
N LEU A 101 -7.00 -5.12 -7.42
CA LEU A 101 -8.20 -4.50 -6.85
C LEU A 101 -9.47 -4.98 -7.56
N HIS A 102 -9.44 -5.06 -8.89
CA HIS A 102 -10.58 -5.55 -9.66
C HIS A 102 -10.95 -7.01 -9.33
N SER A 103 -9.97 -7.91 -9.13
CA SER A 103 -10.29 -9.31 -8.78
C SER A 103 -10.99 -9.40 -7.43
N VAL A 104 -10.50 -8.66 -6.44
CA VAL A 104 -11.05 -8.64 -5.07
C VAL A 104 -12.47 -8.09 -5.02
N LEU A 105 -12.76 -7.03 -5.79
CA LEU A 105 -14.10 -6.46 -5.85
C LEU A 105 -15.11 -7.42 -6.49
N ARG A 106 -14.69 -8.23 -7.47
CA ARG A 106 -15.56 -9.24 -8.09
C ARG A 106 -15.85 -10.46 -7.23
N GLU A 107 -14.96 -10.79 -6.30
CA GLU A 107 -15.17 -11.87 -5.32
C GLU A 107 -16.10 -11.45 -4.17
N SER A 108 -16.37 -10.14 -4.05
CA SER A 108 -17.23 -9.57 -3.00
C SER A 108 -18.68 -9.33 -3.44
N ASP A 109 -19.02 -9.63 -4.71
CA ASP A 109 -20.38 -9.62 -5.29
C ASP A 109 -21.05 -10.99 -5.17
#